data_AF-A0A356J4J2-F1
#
_entry.id   AF-A0A356J4J2-F1
#
_cell.length_a   1.000
_cell.length_b   1.000
_cell.length_c   1.000
_cell.angle_alpha   90.00
_cell.angle_beta   90.00
_cell.angle_gamma   90.00
#
_symmetry.space_group_name_H-M   'P 1'
#
loop_
_entity.id
_entity.type
_entity.pdbx_description
1 polymer ?
#
loop_
_entity_poly.entity_id
_entity_poly.type
_entity_poly.pdbx_seq_one_letter_code
_entity_poly.pdbx_strand_id
1 'polypeptide(L)'
;AITAKGVRLEPWPGNGMPRHAEVPGGLVNAIGLQGSGVAAFVASTLPWYAQNVKVPMIANIWGGSIEEYAEVARRLTAAKSPSLGALEMNVSCPNVKAGGHTFGQDPKVLHEVVAAVRAATDLPLIVKLAPNVPSIVPYVQACEEAGADALSLINT
;
A
#
# COMPACT_ATOMS: atom_id res chain seq x y z
N ALA A 1 -3.93 -15.72 -4.38
CA ALA A 1 -3.34 -14.93 -3.27
C ALA A 1 -4.44 -14.13 -2.59
N ILE A 2 -4.22 -13.62 -1.37
CA ILE A 2 -5.14 -12.69 -0.67
C ILE A 2 -4.40 -11.39 -0.37
N THR A 3 -5.00 -10.26 -0.73
CA THR A 3 -4.47 -8.93 -0.37
C THR A 3 -4.92 -8.53 1.02
N ALA A 4 -3.97 -8.32 1.92
CA ALA A 4 -4.24 -7.88 3.29
C ALA A 4 -4.66 -6.40 3.35
N LYS A 5 -5.25 -6.00 4.47
CA LYS A 5 -5.53 -4.58 4.77
C LYS A 5 -4.22 -3.78 4.76
N GLY A 6 -4.28 -2.54 4.25
CA GLY A 6 -3.15 -1.61 4.21
C GLY A 6 -2.45 -1.43 5.57
N VAL A 7 -1.17 -1.78 5.61
CA VAL A 7 -0.29 -1.67 6.78
C VAL A 7 0.58 -0.43 6.63
N ARG A 8 0.67 0.37 7.69
CA ARG A 8 1.62 1.48 7.82
C ARG A 8 2.59 1.23 8.96
N LEU A 9 3.51 2.18 9.21
CA LEU A 9 4.50 2.04 10.27
C LEU A 9 3.85 1.93 11.66
N GLU A 10 3.10 2.95 12.05
CA GLU A 10 2.47 3.04 13.37
C GLU A 10 0.98 2.60 13.35
N PRO A 11 0.37 2.26 14.49
CA PRO A 11 -1.09 2.09 14.56
C PRO A 11 -1.84 3.32 14.03
N TRP A 12 -2.99 3.11 13.42
CA TRP A 12 -3.83 4.17 12.87
C TRP A 12 -5.31 3.92 13.13
N PRO A 13 -6.04 4.87 13.76
CA PRO A 13 -7.43 4.68 14.14
C PRO A 13 -8.42 4.80 12.96
N GLY A 14 -8.02 5.45 11.86
CA GLY A 14 -8.94 5.82 10.77
C GLY A 14 -9.91 6.96 11.13
N ASN A 15 -10.71 7.41 10.16
CA ASN A 15 -11.53 8.66 10.25
C ASN A 15 -12.81 8.47 11.07
N GLY A 16 -13.34 9.39 11.90
CA GLY A 16 -14.60 9.17 12.69
C GLY A 16 -15.80 8.49 11.99
N MET A 17 -16.67 7.81 12.77
CA MET A 17 -17.93 7.24 12.24
C MET A 17 -18.96 8.35 11.93
N PRO A 18 -19.83 8.18 10.93
CA PRO A 18 -19.94 7.05 9.99
C PRO A 18 -18.88 7.08 8.87
N ARG A 19 -18.38 5.90 8.47
CA ARG A 19 -17.29 5.75 7.48
C ARG A 19 -17.71 5.03 6.20
N HIS A 20 -18.99 4.72 6.04
CA HIS A 20 -19.56 4.06 4.86
C HIS A 20 -20.97 4.54 4.59
N ALA A 21 -21.34 4.60 3.32
CA ALA A 21 -22.70 4.82 2.87
C ALA A 21 -22.97 4.00 1.62
N GLU A 22 -24.11 3.30 1.58
CA GLU A 22 -24.59 2.63 0.37
C GLU A 22 -25.08 3.67 -0.63
N VAL A 23 -24.79 3.44 -1.92
CA VAL A 23 -25.24 4.28 -3.03
C VAL A 23 -25.79 3.38 -4.14
N PRO A 24 -26.65 3.88 -5.05
CA PRO A 24 -27.10 3.08 -6.19
C PRO A 24 -25.91 2.52 -6.97
N GLY A 25 -25.81 1.19 -7.03
CA GLY A 25 -24.73 0.49 -7.73
C GLY A 25 -23.40 0.41 -6.96
N GLY A 26 -23.34 0.76 -5.67
CA GLY A 26 -22.09 0.60 -4.92
C GLY A 26 -22.08 1.10 -3.47
N LEU A 27 -20.87 1.44 -3.01
CA LEU A 27 -20.60 1.87 -1.65
C LEU A 27 -19.56 2.99 -1.67
N VAL A 28 -19.82 4.08 -0.94
CA VAL A 28 -18.82 5.09 -0.63
C VAL A 28 -18.19 4.76 0.72
N ASN A 29 -16.86 4.83 0.82
CA ASN A 29 -16.13 4.57 2.05
C ASN A 29 -15.14 5.68 2.40
N ALA A 30 -14.96 5.91 3.70
CA ALA A 30 -14.02 6.84 4.28
C ALA A 30 -13.36 6.20 5.51
N ILE A 31 -12.93 4.93 5.40
CA ILE A 31 -12.29 4.18 6.51
C ILE A 31 -11.09 4.93 7.09
N GLY A 32 -10.34 5.62 6.24
CA GLY A 32 -9.09 6.28 6.62
C GLY A 32 -7.99 5.27 6.97
N LEU A 33 -7.94 4.11 6.30
CA LEU A 33 -6.84 3.13 6.41
C LEU A 33 -6.51 2.65 7.84
N GLN A 34 -7.54 2.47 8.67
CA GLN A 34 -7.39 1.91 10.01
C GLN A 34 -6.56 0.61 10.01
N GLY A 35 -5.61 0.49 10.94
CA GLY A 35 -4.72 -0.66 11.05
C GLY A 35 -3.88 -0.66 12.32
N SER A 36 -3.34 -1.82 12.68
CA SER A 36 -2.55 -2.05 13.90
C SER A 36 -1.08 -1.60 13.82
N GLY A 37 -0.64 -1.12 12.65
CA GLY A 37 0.78 -0.85 12.37
C GLY A 37 1.58 -2.13 12.06
N VAL A 38 2.77 -1.94 11.49
CA VAL A 38 3.62 -3.03 10.96
C VAL A 38 4.16 -3.93 12.06
N ALA A 39 4.47 -3.39 13.24
CA ALA A 39 5.00 -4.18 14.36
C ALA A 39 4.00 -5.27 14.81
N ALA A 40 2.74 -4.89 15.05
CA ALA A 40 1.69 -5.84 15.42
C ALA A 40 1.33 -6.79 14.27
N PHE A 41 1.38 -6.31 13.02
CA PHE A 41 1.13 -7.14 11.84
C PHE A 41 2.16 -8.27 11.70
N VAL A 42 3.45 -7.94 11.90
CA VAL A 42 4.55 -8.93 11.87
C VAL A 42 4.48 -9.88 13.06
N ALA A 43 4.19 -9.37 14.26
CA ALA A 43 4.17 -10.20 15.47
C ALA A 43 2.98 -11.17 15.54
N SER A 44 1.84 -10.81 14.95
CA SER A 44 0.58 -11.55 15.13
C SER A 44 -0.04 -12.01 13.81
N THR A 45 -0.28 -11.09 12.88
CA THR A 45 -1.03 -11.39 11.64
C THR A 45 -0.27 -12.31 10.71
N LEU A 46 1.02 -12.07 10.49
CA LEU A 46 1.85 -12.90 9.60
C LEU A 46 1.97 -14.36 10.12
N PRO A 47 2.31 -14.63 11.39
CA PRO A 47 2.36 -16.00 11.92
C PRO A 47 1.00 -16.70 11.83
N TRP A 48 -0.08 -16.03 12.23
CA TRP A 48 -1.42 -16.60 12.15
C TRP A 48 -1.78 -16.97 10.71
N TYR A 49 -1.51 -16.08 9.75
CA TYR A 49 -1.80 -16.33 8.35
C TYR A 49 -1.00 -17.51 7.81
N ALA A 50 0.31 -17.57 8.09
CA ALA A 50 1.18 -18.66 7.65
C ALA A 50 0.71 -20.05 8.15
N GLN A 51 0.14 -20.11 9.36
CA GLN A 51 -0.37 -21.36 9.93
C GLN A 51 -1.71 -21.78 9.34
N ASN A 52 -2.61 -20.82 9.13
CA ASN A 52 -4.02 -21.09 8.86
C ASN A 52 -4.42 -20.98 7.39
N VAL A 53 -3.64 -20.28 6.56
CA VAL A 53 -3.97 -20.00 5.16
C VAL A 53 -2.91 -20.58 4.23
N LYS A 54 -3.35 -21.27 3.17
CA LYS A 54 -2.47 -22.03 2.25
C LYS A 54 -2.17 -21.31 0.93
N VAL A 55 -2.66 -20.09 0.75
CA VAL A 55 -2.39 -19.25 -0.42
C VAL A 55 -1.48 -18.08 -0.03
N PRO A 56 -0.67 -17.53 -0.96
CA PRO A 56 0.20 -16.40 -0.64
C PRO A 56 -0.58 -15.14 -0.23
N MET A 57 0.00 -14.36 0.68
CA MET A 57 -0.44 -13.02 1.04
C MET A 57 0.23 -11.98 0.15
N ILE A 58 -0.55 -10.99 -0.27
CA ILE A 58 -0.05 -9.71 -0.78
C ILE A 58 -0.23 -8.70 0.35
N ALA A 59 0.85 -8.19 0.94
CA ALA A 59 0.75 -7.18 1.98
C ALA A 59 0.55 -5.80 1.33
N ASN A 60 -0.66 -5.25 1.43
CA ASN A 60 -0.88 -3.86 1.05
C ASN A 60 -0.17 -2.94 2.05
N ILE A 61 0.62 -1.98 1.56
CA ILE A 61 1.36 -1.02 2.37
C ILE A 61 0.99 0.41 2.01
N TRP A 62 1.03 1.30 3.00
CA TRP A 62 0.88 2.73 2.81
C TRP A 62 1.72 3.51 3.83
N GLY A 63 1.96 4.80 3.55
CA GLY A 63 2.73 5.69 4.40
C GLY A 63 2.43 7.16 4.12
N GLY A 64 2.77 8.02 5.08
CA GLY A 64 2.68 9.47 4.95
C GLY A 64 3.93 10.13 4.38
N SER A 65 5.04 9.41 4.25
CA SER A 65 6.29 9.85 3.63
C SER A 65 7.01 8.71 2.92
N ILE A 66 7.92 9.05 2.00
CA ILE A 66 8.75 8.07 1.28
C ILE A 66 9.51 7.16 2.26
N GLU A 67 10.07 7.74 3.32
CA GLU A 67 10.79 7.00 4.36
C GLU A 67 9.88 5.99 5.07
N GLU A 68 8.63 6.36 5.33
CA GLU A 68 7.67 5.48 5.97
C GLU A 68 7.31 4.28 5.09
N TYR A 69 7.08 4.50 3.79
CA TYR A 69 6.86 3.41 2.83
C TYR A 69 8.04 2.43 2.82
N ALA A 70 9.25 2.95 2.68
CA ALA A 70 10.47 2.13 2.64
C ALA A 70 10.70 1.37 3.96
N GLU A 71 10.43 2.00 5.11
CA GLU A 71 10.54 1.36 6.42
C GLU A 71 9.56 0.19 6.58
N VAL A 72 8.29 0.38 6.20
CA VAL A 72 7.28 -0.69 6.28
C VAL A 72 7.67 -1.86 5.39
N ALA A 73 8.10 -1.59 4.15
CA ALA A 73 8.57 -2.62 3.23
C ALA A 73 9.77 -3.39 3.79
N ARG A 74 10.75 -2.69 4.38
CA ARG A 74 11.93 -3.31 4.99
C ARG A 74 11.55 -4.23 6.15
N ARG A 75 10.66 -3.80 7.04
CA ARG A 75 10.20 -4.62 8.18
C ARG A 75 9.43 -5.86 7.75
N LEU A 76 8.56 -5.74 6.76
CA LEU A 76 7.82 -6.88 6.21
C LEU A 76 8.76 -7.88 5.53
N THR A 77 9.74 -7.39 4.76
CA THR A 77 10.76 -8.23 4.10
C THR A 77 11.63 -8.93 5.14
N ALA A 78 12.09 -8.20 6.16
CA ALA A 78 12.92 -8.75 7.25
C ALA A 78 12.21 -9.81 8.09
N ALA A 79 10.88 -9.83 8.11
CA ALA A 79 10.09 -10.86 8.79
C ALA A 79 10.24 -12.25 8.14
N LYS A 80 10.68 -12.33 6.87
CA LYS A 80 10.92 -13.58 6.14
C LYS A 80 9.78 -14.60 6.26
N SER A 81 8.54 -14.13 6.29
CA SER A 81 7.37 -15.00 6.40
C SER A 81 7.20 -15.80 5.10
N PRO A 82 7.12 -17.14 5.15
CA PRO A 82 6.98 -17.97 3.95
C PRO A 82 5.65 -17.76 3.22
N SER A 83 4.67 -17.13 3.89
CA SER A 83 3.37 -16.82 3.30
C SER A 83 3.29 -15.43 2.68
N LEU A 84 4.29 -14.56 2.90
CA LEU A 84 4.33 -13.23 2.31
C LEU A 84 4.89 -13.31 0.89
N GLY A 85 4.00 -13.25 -0.10
CA GLY A 85 4.36 -13.47 -1.51
C GLY A 85 4.65 -12.19 -2.29
N ALA A 86 4.11 -11.04 -1.89
CA ALA A 86 4.33 -9.75 -2.56
C ALA A 86 3.99 -8.58 -1.65
N LEU A 87 4.45 -7.38 -2.02
CA LEU A 87 3.99 -6.11 -1.47
C LEU A 87 3.11 -5.40 -2.51
N GLU A 88 2.02 -4.78 -2.07
CA GLU A 88 1.21 -3.87 -2.90
C GLU A 88 1.25 -2.45 -2.32
N MET A 89 1.83 -1.51 -3.05
CA MET A 89 1.88 -0.10 -2.65
C MET A 89 0.57 0.60 -2.94
N ASN A 90 -0.13 1.06 -1.91
CA ASN A 90 -1.28 1.95 -2.05
C ASN A 90 -0.84 3.42 -2.05
N VAL A 91 -0.66 3.98 -3.25
CA VAL A 91 -0.15 5.35 -3.45
C VAL A 91 -1.25 6.43 -3.55
N SER A 92 -2.51 6.07 -3.33
CA SER A 92 -3.63 7.04 -3.36
C SER A 92 -3.76 7.84 -2.06
N CYS A 93 -2.92 7.58 -1.06
CA CYS A 93 -2.97 8.22 0.24
C CYS A 93 -2.38 9.65 0.17
N PRO A 94 -2.93 10.62 0.91
CA PRO A 94 -2.42 11.99 0.92
C PRO A 94 -0.99 12.04 1.49
N ASN A 95 -0.06 12.68 0.76
CA ASN A 95 1.28 12.99 1.26
C ASN A 95 1.16 14.18 2.24
N VAL A 96 1.22 13.88 3.53
CA VAL A 96 1.07 14.88 4.60
C VAL A 96 2.24 15.88 4.61
N LYS A 97 3.44 15.46 4.18
CA LYS A 97 4.62 16.35 4.10
C LYS A 97 4.56 17.33 2.92
N ALA A 98 3.77 17.06 1.88
CA ALA A 98 3.64 17.89 0.69
C ALA A 98 2.31 18.67 0.63
N GLY A 99 1.74 19.04 1.79
CA GLY A 99 0.52 19.84 1.83
C GLY A 99 -0.76 19.11 1.38
N GLY A 100 -0.76 17.77 1.38
CA GLY A 100 -1.95 16.96 1.10
C GLY A 100 -2.06 16.41 -0.33
N HIS A 101 -1.09 16.67 -1.21
CA HIS A 101 -1.04 16.05 -2.54
C HIS A 101 -0.82 14.54 -2.42
N THR A 102 -1.57 13.70 -3.14
CA THR A 102 -1.35 12.24 -3.08
C THR A 102 -0.09 11.84 -3.85
N PHE A 103 0.64 10.81 -3.40
CA PHE A 103 1.81 10.29 -4.13
C PHE A 103 1.45 9.89 -5.58
N GLY A 104 0.22 9.42 -5.80
CA GLY A 104 -0.32 9.06 -7.12
C GLY A 104 -0.80 10.23 -7.99
N GLN A 105 -0.52 11.49 -7.65
CA GLN A 105 -0.90 12.67 -8.45
C GLN A 105 0.27 13.38 -9.12
N ASP A 106 1.52 13.07 -8.78
CA ASP A 106 2.70 13.53 -9.52
C ASP A 106 3.56 12.32 -9.91
N PRO A 107 3.75 12.03 -11.22
CA PRO A 107 4.57 10.92 -11.68
C PRO A 107 6.00 10.93 -11.14
N LYS A 108 6.61 12.09 -10.90
CA LYS A 108 7.97 12.19 -10.34
C LYS A 108 8.01 11.72 -8.90
N VAL A 109 7.06 12.20 -8.09
CA VAL A 109 6.92 11.79 -6.69
C VAL A 109 6.56 10.31 -6.59
N LEU A 110 5.72 9.81 -7.50
CA LEU A 110 5.40 8.39 -7.61
C LEU A 110 6.65 7.55 -7.92
N HIS A 111 7.46 7.96 -8.89
CA HIS A 111 8.71 7.29 -9.21
C HIS A 111 9.64 7.23 -7.98
N GLU A 112 9.84 8.35 -7.27
CA GLU A 112 10.69 8.41 -6.08
C GLU A 112 10.24 7.45 -4.97
N VAL A 113 8.93 7.40 -4.67
CA VAL A 113 8.43 6.50 -3.63
C VAL A 113 8.51 5.03 -4.03
N VAL A 114 8.24 4.69 -5.30
CA VAL A 114 8.35 3.32 -5.80
C VAL A 114 9.81 2.86 -5.77
N ALA A 115 10.74 3.69 -6.24
CA ALA A 115 12.17 3.38 -6.23
C ALA A 115 12.71 3.17 -4.80
N ALA A 116 12.26 3.99 -3.84
CA ALA A 116 12.64 3.84 -2.44
C ALA A 116 12.12 2.52 -1.81
N VAL A 117 10.89 2.12 -2.13
CA VAL A 117 10.34 0.83 -1.69
C VAL A 117 11.05 -0.33 -2.38
N ARG A 118 11.30 -0.21 -3.68
CA ARG A 118 12.02 -1.22 -4.46
C ARG A 118 13.40 -1.50 -3.85
N ALA A 119 14.11 -0.46 -3.42
CA ALA A 119 15.40 -0.61 -2.74
C ALA A 119 15.31 -1.25 -1.34
N ALA A 120 14.11 -1.28 -0.72
CA ALA A 120 13.89 -1.79 0.63
C ALA A 120 13.37 -3.23 0.69
N THR A 121 13.04 -3.84 -0.47
CA THR A 121 12.51 -5.20 -0.54
C THR A 121 13.02 -5.91 -1.80
N ASP A 122 13.10 -7.23 -1.76
CA ASP A 122 13.33 -8.13 -2.90
C ASP A 122 12.05 -8.90 -3.31
N LEU A 123 10.95 -8.71 -2.58
CA LEU A 123 9.65 -9.31 -2.90
C LEU A 123 9.06 -8.69 -4.17
N PRO A 124 8.20 -9.42 -4.91
CA PRO A 124 7.41 -8.83 -5.99
C PRO A 124 6.68 -7.56 -5.51
N LEU A 125 6.86 -6.47 -6.26
CA LEU A 125 6.36 -5.15 -5.94
C LEU A 125 5.25 -4.76 -6.90
N ILE A 126 4.03 -4.67 -6.37
CA ILE A 126 2.83 -4.26 -7.09
C ILE A 126 2.55 -2.79 -6.74
N VAL A 127 2.29 -1.93 -7.71
CA VAL A 127 1.83 -0.55 -7.43
C VAL A 127 0.35 -0.41 -7.76
N LYS A 128 -0.44 0.05 -6.79
CA LYS A 128 -1.89 0.25 -6.93
C LYS A 128 -2.20 1.70 -7.26
N LEU A 129 -2.61 1.98 -8.51
CA LEU A 129 -2.89 3.34 -8.97
C LEU A 129 -4.37 3.72 -8.81
N ALA A 130 -4.59 5.01 -8.58
CA ALA A 130 -5.92 5.61 -8.54
C ALA A 130 -6.38 6.07 -9.93
N PRO A 131 -7.69 6.10 -10.20
CA PRO A 131 -8.24 6.53 -11.49
C PRO A 131 -8.30 8.07 -11.62
N ASN A 132 -8.02 8.80 -10.53
CA ASN A 132 -8.32 10.23 -10.38
C ASN A 132 -7.26 11.14 -11.02
N VAL A 133 -6.89 10.86 -12.27
CA VAL A 133 -5.90 11.60 -13.06
C VAL A 133 -6.39 11.77 -14.50
N PRO A 134 -6.03 12.85 -15.20
CA PRO A 134 -6.44 13.06 -16.60
C PRO A 134 -5.89 12.01 -17.58
N SER A 135 -4.72 11.43 -17.26
CA SER A 135 -4.10 10.35 -18.03
C SER A 135 -3.29 9.47 -17.09
N ILE A 136 -3.49 8.15 -17.17
CA ILE A 136 -2.78 7.18 -16.34
C ILE A 136 -1.39 6.81 -16.91
N VAL A 137 -1.15 7.09 -18.20
CA VAL A 137 0.06 6.67 -18.92
C VAL A 137 1.35 7.13 -18.24
N PRO A 138 1.51 8.41 -17.84
CA PRO A 138 2.74 8.86 -17.18
C PRO A 138 3.01 8.18 -15.83
N TYR A 139 1.95 7.79 -15.12
CA TYR A 139 2.07 7.11 -13.82
C TYR A 139 2.46 5.65 -13.99
N VAL A 140 1.92 4.98 -15.01
CA VAL A 140 2.32 3.61 -15.40
C VAL A 140 3.81 3.58 -15.74
N GLN A 141 4.27 4.52 -16.59
CA GLN A 141 5.68 4.64 -16.98
C GLN A 141 6.57 4.89 -15.76
N ALA A 142 6.18 5.83 -14.88
CA ALA A 142 6.92 6.11 -13.65
C ALA A 142 7.05 4.89 -12.74
N CYS A 143 6.02 4.04 -12.64
CA CYS A 143 6.09 2.81 -11.86
C CYS A 143 7.04 1.78 -12.48
N GLU A 144 6.95 1.56 -13.80
CA GLU A 144 7.80 0.62 -14.53
C GLU A 144 9.28 1.02 -14.41
N GLU A 145 9.60 2.29 -14.68
CA GLU A 145 10.96 2.83 -14.59
C GLU A 145 11.54 2.75 -13.17
N ALA A 146 10.69 2.92 -12.15
CA ALA A 146 11.08 2.82 -10.74
C ALA A 146 11.23 1.37 -10.23
N GLY A 147 10.93 0.36 -11.06
CA GLY A 147 11.12 -1.05 -10.75
C GLY A 147 9.91 -1.76 -10.14
N ALA A 148 8.69 -1.30 -10.42
CA ALA A 148 7.49 -2.09 -10.12
C ALA A 148 7.44 -3.36 -11.00
N ASP A 149 7.13 -4.51 -10.40
CA ASP A 149 7.00 -5.78 -11.12
C ASP A 149 5.60 -5.97 -11.71
N ALA A 150 4.60 -5.30 -11.14
CA ALA A 150 3.21 -5.35 -11.60
C ALA A 150 2.42 -4.11 -11.17
N LEU A 151 1.24 -3.96 -11.76
CA LEU A 151 0.28 -2.90 -11.43
C LEU A 151 -1.06 -3.49 -10.99
N SER A 152 -1.73 -2.79 -10.06
CA SER A 152 -3.08 -3.09 -9.58
C SER A 152 -3.98 -1.88 -9.86
N LEU A 153 -5.09 -2.10 -10.55
CA LEU A 153 -5.99 -1.03 -11.04
C LEU A 153 -7.45 -1.44 -10.82
N ILE A 154 -8.35 -0.60 -10.33
CA ILE A 154 -8.16 0.78 -9.82
C ILE A 154 -8.40 0.84 -8.30
N ASN A 155 -7.81 1.83 -7.65
CA ASN A 155 -8.33 2.26 -6.35
C ASN A 155 -9.64 3.04 -6.50
N THR A 156 -10.38 3.22 -5.40
CA THR A 156 -11.58 4.07 -5.36
C THR A 156 -11.23 5.54 -5.29
#